data_AF-A0A841PLB1-F1
#
_entry.id   AF-A0A841PLB1-F1
#
_cell.length_a   1.000
_cell.length_b   1.000
_cell.length_c   1.000
_cell.angle_alpha   90.00
_cell.angle_beta   90.00
_cell.angle_gamma   90.00
#
_symmetry.space_group_name_H-M   'P 1'
#
loop_
_entity.id
_entity.type
_entity.pdbx_description
1 polymer ?
#
loop_
_entity_poly.entity_id
_entity_poly.type
_entity_poly.pdbx_seq_one_letter_code
_entity_poly.pdbx_strand_id
1 'polypeptide(L)' 'MDELDNPPVTRPWIQDFTASWLGMGNYIPYGPGAVEAQIQALNDNGSIDGYLIWNAGNNYTEGIDFTPIE' A
#
# COMPACT_ATOMS: atom_id res chain seq x y z
N MET A 1 16.68 -3.61 -9.48
CA MET A 1 15.78 -3.44 -10.65
C MET A 1 16.52 -2.68 -11.75
N ASP A 2 17.85 -2.85 -11.81
CA ASP A 2 18.79 -1.85 -12.36
C ASP A 2 19.45 -2.32 -13.67
N GLU A 3 18.85 -3.31 -14.34
CA GLU A 3 19.38 -3.91 -15.57
C GLU A 3 18.78 -3.29 -16.85
N LEU A 4 17.85 -2.34 -16.73
CA LEU A 4 17.22 -1.67 -17.87
C LEU A 4 17.69 -0.21 -17.96
N ASP A 5 18.14 0.19 -19.15
CA ASP A 5 18.47 1.60 -19.46
C ASP A 5 17.27 2.54 -19.28
N ASN A 6 16.04 2.01 -19.25
CA ASN A 6 14.82 2.76 -19.04
C ASN A 6 13.80 1.91 -18.24
N PRO A 7 13.90 1.88 -16.90
CA PRO A 7 13.03 1.06 -16.07
C PRO A 7 11.57 1.58 -16.14
N PRO A 8 10.57 0.70 -16.01
CA PRO A 8 9.18 1.13 -15.95
C PRO A 8 8.90 1.90 -14.67
N VAL A 9 8.17 3.01 -14.80
CA VAL A 9 7.60 3.73 -13.66
C VAL A 9 6.56 2.85 -12.99
N THR A 10 6.77 2.52 -11.72
CA THR A 10 5.84 1.69 -10.94
C THR A 10 4.98 2.57 -10.02
N ARG A 11 3.67 2.32 -10.01
CA ARG A 11 2.72 2.95 -9.08
C ARG A 11 1.83 1.87 -8.45
N PRO A 12 2.28 1.27 -7.36
CA PRO A 12 1.58 0.15 -6.75
C PRO A 12 0.25 0.59 -6.13
N TRP A 13 -0.64 -0.39 -5.97
CA TRP A 13 -1.90 -0.23 -5.28
C TRP A 13 -1.76 -0.74 -3.85
N ILE A 14 -2.06 0.12 -2.87
CA ILE A 14 -2.12 -0.21 -1.45
C ILE A 14 -3.56 -0.61 -1.14
N GLN A 15 -3.72 -1.81 -0.60
CA GLN A 15 -5.02 -2.29 -0.12
C GLN A 15 -5.36 -1.55 1.17
N ASP A 16 -6.60 -1.09 1.34
CA ASP A 16 -7.06 -0.45 2.59
C ASP A 16 -8.36 -1.07 3.12
N PHE A 17 -8.48 -2.40 3.05
CA PHE A 17 -9.67 -3.11 3.54
C PHE A 17 -9.35 -4.47 4.14
N THR A 18 -10.23 -4.92 5.04
CA THR A 18 -10.19 -6.27 5.61
C THR A 18 -11.03 -7.21 4.75
N ALA A 19 -10.40 -8.24 4.17
CA ALA A 19 -11.06 -9.24 3.35
C ALA A 19 -11.75 -10.33 4.19
N SER A 20 -12.71 -9.94 5.04
CA SER A 20 -13.36 -10.84 6.01
C SER A 20 -14.08 -12.03 5.37
N TRP A 21 -14.45 -11.91 4.10
CA TRP A 21 -15.07 -12.97 3.31
C TRP A 21 -14.15 -14.18 3.03
N LEU A 22 -12.83 -14.07 3.26
CA LEU A 22 -11.89 -15.19 3.14
C LEU A 22 -12.03 -16.23 4.28
N GLY A 23 -12.83 -15.93 5.30
CA GLY A 23 -13.02 -16.79 6.47
C GLY A 23 -11.97 -16.55 7.55
N MET A 24 -12.34 -16.79 8.80
CA MET A 24 -11.50 -16.51 9.96
C MET A 24 -10.17 -17.29 9.88
N GLY A 25 -9.06 -16.57 10.07
CA GLY A 25 -7.70 -17.11 9.94
C GLY A 25 -7.06 -16.97 8.55
N ASN A 26 -7.83 -16.61 7.51
CA ASN A 26 -7.33 -16.41 6.14
C ASN A 26 -7.22 -14.93 5.74
N TYR A 27 -7.57 -14.01 6.63
CA TYR A 27 -7.42 -12.57 6.41
C TYR A 27 -6.73 -11.93 7.61
N ILE A 28 -6.08 -10.80 7.35
CA ILE A 28 -5.57 -9.92 8.39
C ILE A 28 -6.56 -8.76 8.60
N PRO A 29 -6.88 -8.39 9.85
CA PRO A 29 -7.53 -7.13 10.13
C PRO A 29 -6.66 -5.99 9.60
N TYR A 30 -7.27 -5.16 8.78
CA TYR A 30 -6.61 -4.06 8.11
C TYR A 30 -7.01 -2.75 8.80
N GLY A 31 -6.02 -1.90 9.08
CA GLY A 31 -6.19 -0.63 9.77
C GLY A 31 -4.96 0.27 9.60
N PRO A 32 -4.87 1.39 10.33
CA PRO A 32 -3.86 2.43 10.10
C PRO A 32 -2.43 1.91 10.00
N GLY A 33 -2.00 1.11 10.99
CA GLY A 33 -0.64 0.57 11.00
C GLY A 33 -0.32 -0.40 9.85
N ALA A 34 -1.33 -1.05 9.24
CA ALA A 34 -1.10 -1.92 8.09
C ALA A 34 -0.86 -1.11 6.81
N VAL A 35 -1.57 0.01 6.64
CA VAL A 35 -1.34 0.95 5.53
C VAL A 35 0.02 1.62 5.69
N GLU A 36 0.33 2.12 6.89
CA GLU A 36 1.63 2.76 7.20
C GLU A 36 2.80 1.81 6.94
N ALA A 37 2.68 0.54 7.36
CA ALA A 37 3.71 -0.46 7.08
C ALA A 37 3.90 -0.72 5.58
N GLN A 38 2.83 -0.68 4.78
CA GLN A 38 2.95 -0.79 3.33
C GLN A 38 3.60 0.44 2.71
N ILE A 39 3.24 1.64 3.16
CA ILE A 39 3.88 2.89 2.73
C ILE A 39 5.36 2.85 3.08
N GLN A 40 5.74 2.45 4.30
CA GLN A 40 7.14 2.32 4.69
C GLN A 40 7.89 1.30 3.83
N ALA A 41 7.34 0.10 3.64
CA ALA A 41 7.96 -0.94 2.81
C ALA A 41 8.16 -0.48 1.35
N LEU A 42 7.20 0.31 0.85
CA LEU A 42 7.25 0.94 -0.45
C LEU A 42 8.39 1.98 -0.54
N ASN A 43 8.56 2.82 0.48
CA ASN A 43 9.71 3.75 0.57
C ASN A 43 11.05 3.00 0.67
N ASP A 44 11.13 1.98 1.54
CA ASP A 44 12.35 1.18 1.75
C ASP A 44 12.82 0.45 0.48
N ASN A 45 11.89 0.08 -0.40
CA ASN A 45 12.20 -0.64 -1.64
C ASN A 45 12.80 0.27 -2.74
N GLY A 46 12.80 1.60 -2.53
CA GLY A 46 13.47 2.58 -3.38
C GLY A 46 12.74 2.89 -4.70
N SER A 47 12.62 4.19 -4.99
CA SER A 47 12.09 4.77 -6.23
C SER A 47 10.65 4.38 -6.59
N ILE A 48 9.72 4.88 -5.79
CA ILE A 48 8.30 4.92 -6.13
C ILE A 48 7.87 6.37 -6.33
N ASP A 49 7.36 6.67 -7.52
CA ASP A 49 6.83 8.00 -7.84
C ASP A 49 5.49 8.29 -7.15
N GLY A 50 4.91 7.28 -6.51
CA GLY A 50 3.65 7.36 -5.78
C GLY A 50 2.90 6.04 -5.78
N TYR A 51 1.79 6.00 -5.06
CA TYR A 51 0.93 4.83 -4.92
C TYR A 51 -0.54 5.25 -4.99
N LEU A 52 -1.41 4.27 -5.22
CA LEU A 52 -2.86 4.46 -5.19
C LEU A 52 -3.43 3.66 -4.03
N ILE A 53 -4.33 4.26 -3.26
CA ILE A 53 -5.04 3.54 -2.21
C ILE A 53 -6.35 3.01 -2.76
N TRP A 54 -6.60 1.72 -2.50
CA TRP A 54 -7.78 1.05 -2.98
C TRP A 54 -8.55 0.36 -1.86
N ASN A 55 -9.82 0.73 -1.78
CA ASN A 55 -10.80 0.10 -0.92
C ASN A 55 -12.07 -0.20 -1.73
N ALA A 56 -12.46 -1.48 -1.80
CA ALA A 56 -13.64 -1.90 -2.56
C ALA A 56 -14.97 -1.32 -2.04
N GLY A 57 -15.03 -0.99 -0.76
CA GLY A 57 -16.15 -0.29 -0.11
C GLY A 57 -16.07 1.24 -0.18
N ASN A 58 -15.03 1.81 -0.81
CA ASN A 58 -14.74 3.24 -0.85
C ASN A 58 -14.64 3.92 0.54
N ASN A 59 -14.35 3.13 1.58
CA ASN A 59 -14.20 3.63 2.95
C ASN A 59 -12.72 3.63 3.33
N TYR A 60 -12.09 4.80 3.28
CA TYR A 60 -10.65 4.91 3.50
C TYR A 60 -10.32 5.13 4.97
N THR A 61 -9.23 4.53 5.43
CA THR A 61 -8.77 4.67 6.80
C THR A 61 -8.28 6.11 7.04
N GLU A 62 -8.86 6.76 8.05
CA GLU A 62 -8.50 8.13 8.44
C GLU A 62 -7.33 8.17 9.44
N GLY A 63 -6.67 9.32 9.54
CA GLY A 63 -5.59 9.56 10.52
C GLY A 63 -4.24 8.98 10.13
N ILE A 64 -4.06 8.63 8.85
CA ILE A 64 -2.81 8.10 8.30
C ILE A 64 -2.06 9.22 7.58
N ASP A 65 -0.75 9.26 7.76
CA ASP A 65 0.11 10.08 6.92
C ASP A 65 0.41 9.34 5.60
N PHE A 66 -0.14 9.88 4.50
CA PHE A 66 0.06 9.38 3.15
C PHE A 66 1.22 10.07 2.42
N THR A 67 2.03 10.86 3.14
CA THR A 67 3.15 11.56 2.52
C THR A 67 4.27 10.56 2.23
N PRO A 68 4.74 10.43 0.98
CA PRO A 68 5.98 9.73 0.70
C PRO A 68 7.13 10.38 1.48
N ILE A 69 8.01 9.59 2.08
CA ILE A 69 9.14 10.10 2.86
C ILE A 69 10.22 10.48 1.84
N GLU A 70 10.78 11.70 1.94
CA GLU A 70 11.83 12.18 1.02
C GLU A 70 13.12 11.34 1.07
#